data_AF-A0A3D5BAM0-F1
#
_entry.id   AF-A0A3D5BAM0-F1
#
_cell.length_a   1.000
_cell.length_b   1.000
_cell.length_c   1.000
_cell.angle_alpha   90.00
_cell.angle_beta   90.00
_cell.angle_gamma   90.00
#
_symmetry.space_group_name_H-M   'P 1'
#
loop_
_entity.id
_entity.type
_entity.pdbx_description
1 polymer ?
#
loop_
_entity_poly.entity_id
_entity_poly.type
_entity_poly.pdbx_seq_one_letter_code
_entity_poly.pdbx_strand_id
1 'polypeptide(L)'
;MKTSKTLISQMTLEEKASLCSGLNFWYLKGIERLGIPSIMVTDGPHGLRKEEGAVDHNGLNESIPATCFPTASALAATWDRDLIQQVGVALGEECRQEKVSVILGPGANIKRSPLCGRNFEYFSEDPYLSGEIAKSHINGVQSQGIGTSLKHYVANNQEYRRMTIDAIVDERALREIYLAGYEIAFKGAQPWSLMCSYNKINGTYASEHKQLMHDVLKEEWGHEGLVVTDWGAMNERVPGLKAGVELEMPGTDNGNDAQIVAAVKSGELEEIVLDRAVERILALIFKAVPALAEDYVYDVVAHHQLARRVAGEGAVLLKNEGGLLPLKEGTKVALIGRFAKTPRYQGAGSSLMNPTRLDNIYDEIVKSVGAENMVYADGYTEKSDVADEVLIAEAL
;
A
#
# COMPACT_ATOMS: atom_id res chain seq x y z
N MET A 1 17.36 25.85 10.68
CA MET A 1 17.05 25.22 9.38
C MET A 1 16.57 26.29 8.41
N LYS A 2 16.95 26.22 7.13
CA LYS A 2 16.36 27.09 6.10
C LYS A 2 14.87 26.76 5.99
N THR A 3 14.00 27.75 5.83
CA THR A 3 12.57 27.49 5.57
C THR A 3 12.40 26.97 4.13
N SER A 4 11.33 26.21 3.84
CA SER A 4 11.04 25.73 2.48
C SER A 4 11.04 26.86 1.45
N LYS A 5 10.46 28.02 1.80
CA LYS A 5 10.45 29.23 0.95
C LYS A 5 11.85 29.73 0.62
N THR A 6 12.78 29.73 1.59
CA THR A 6 14.18 30.14 1.37
C THR A 6 14.93 29.15 0.49
N LEU A 7 14.62 27.85 0.58
CA LEU A 7 15.21 26.83 -0.30
C LEU A 7 14.71 26.98 -1.73
N ILE A 8 13.39 27.12 -1.91
CA ILE A 8 12.75 27.30 -3.22
C ILE A 8 13.29 28.53 -3.94
N SER A 9 13.50 29.65 -3.23
CA SER A 9 14.07 30.86 -3.83
C SER A 9 15.55 30.72 -4.26
N GLN A 10 16.23 29.67 -3.81
CA GLN A 10 17.63 29.36 -4.19
C GLN A 10 17.70 28.32 -5.31
N MET A 11 16.57 27.71 -5.70
CA MET A 11 16.51 26.72 -6.77
C MET A 11 16.46 27.40 -8.15
N THR A 12 17.07 26.76 -9.14
CA THR A 12 16.76 27.04 -10.54
C THR A 12 15.38 26.48 -10.90
N LEU A 13 14.82 26.93 -12.02
CA LEU A 13 13.56 26.39 -12.51
C LEU A 13 13.68 24.89 -12.83
N GLU A 14 14.81 24.47 -13.38
CA GLU A 14 15.11 23.08 -13.71
C GLU A 14 15.18 22.21 -12.44
N GLU A 15 15.73 22.71 -11.34
CA GLU A 15 15.75 21.99 -10.07
C GLU A 15 14.37 21.85 -9.45
N LYS A 16 13.55 22.90 -9.49
CA LYS A 16 12.14 22.86 -9.04
C LYS A 16 11.35 21.80 -9.81
N ALA A 17 11.45 21.82 -11.15
CA ALA A 17 10.82 20.81 -12.00
C ALA A 17 11.34 19.40 -11.68
N SER A 18 12.64 19.24 -11.47
CA SER A 18 13.26 17.94 -11.22
C SER A 18 12.77 17.24 -9.95
N LEU A 19 12.33 17.99 -8.94
CA LEU A 19 11.76 17.46 -7.70
C LEU A 19 10.34 16.93 -7.86
N CYS A 20 9.65 17.30 -8.94
CA CYS A 20 8.31 16.82 -9.25
C CYS A 20 8.30 15.38 -9.82
N SER A 21 9.46 14.76 -9.95
CA SER A 21 9.64 13.40 -10.47
C SER A 21 10.56 12.61 -9.54
N GLY A 22 10.32 11.30 -9.45
CA GLY A 22 11.23 10.39 -8.76
C GLY A 22 12.68 10.51 -9.27
N LEU A 23 13.65 10.18 -8.42
CA LEU A 23 15.02 9.93 -8.83
C LEU A 23 15.11 8.65 -9.66
N ASN A 24 14.40 7.61 -9.22
CA ASN A 24 14.34 6.30 -9.84
C ASN A 24 13.03 5.61 -9.43
N PHE A 25 12.99 4.28 -9.45
CA PHE A 25 11.80 3.52 -9.10
C PHE A 25 11.33 3.71 -7.64
N TRP A 26 12.24 3.93 -6.68
CA TRP A 26 11.92 3.90 -5.24
C TRP A 26 12.36 5.16 -4.48
N TYR A 27 13.05 6.10 -5.13
CA TYR A 27 13.57 7.27 -4.45
C TYR A 27 12.99 8.55 -5.02
N LEU A 28 12.66 9.50 -4.13
CA LEU A 28 12.43 10.89 -4.52
C LEU A 28 13.77 11.57 -4.77
N LYS A 29 13.79 12.57 -5.64
CA LYS A 29 15.00 13.33 -5.94
C LYS A 29 15.38 14.25 -4.78
N GLY A 30 16.68 14.31 -4.49
CA GLY A 30 17.29 15.30 -3.58
C GLY A 30 18.07 16.37 -4.34
N ILE A 31 18.52 17.41 -3.64
CA ILE A 31 19.40 18.46 -4.18
C ILE A 31 20.55 18.69 -3.19
N GLU A 32 21.70 18.09 -3.49
CA GLU A 32 22.87 18.06 -2.60
C GLU A 32 23.39 19.47 -2.26
N ARG A 33 23.52 20.37 -3.25
CA ARG A 33 24.01 21.74 -3.03
C ARG A 33 23.13 22.56 -2.08
N LEU A 34 21.86 22.16 -1.92
CA LEU A 34 20.89 22.79 -1.01
C LEU A 34 20.70 22.01 0.29
N GLY A 35 21.37 20.87 0.45
CA GLY A 35 21.25 19.98 1.60
C GLY A 35 19.90 19.26 1.67
N ILE A 36 19.24 19.05 0.51
CA ILE A 36 17.97 18.31 0.43
C ILE A 36 18.30 16.85 0.16
N PRO A 37 18.03 15.92 1.11
CA PRO A 37 18.34 14.51 0.92
C PRO A 37 17.36 13.84 -0.04
N SER A 38 17.80 12.72 -0.61
CA SER A 38 16.92 11.75 -1.27
C SER A 38 16.25 10.88 -0.21
N ILE A 39 14.98 10.54 -0.40
CA ILE A 39 14.22 9.67 0.50
C ILE A 39 13.68 8.46 -0.24
N MET A 40 13.62 7.32 0.45
CA MET A 40 13.07 6.08 -0.11
C MET A 40 11.57 5.97 0.16
N VAL A 41 10.82 5.55 -0.85
CA VAL A 41 9.44 5.09 -0.76
C VAL A 41 9.37 3.68 -1.30
N THR A 42 8.56 2.82 -0.70
CA THR A 42 8.48 1.43 -1.16
C THR A 42 7.18 0.77 -0.75
N ASP A 43 6.83 -0.34 -1.41
CA ASP A 43 5.68 -1.17 -1.06
C ASP A 43 5.76 -1.72 0.38
N GLY A 44 4.68 -2.20 1.00
CA GLY A 44 3.35 -2.41 0.44
C GLY A 44 2.26 -2.45 1.52
N PRO A 45 1.02 -2.82 1.15
CA PRO A 45 -0.18 -2.62 1.98
C PRO A 45 -0.25 -3.48 3.24
N HIS A 46 0.47 -4.60 3.32
CA HIS A 46 0.39 -5.57 4.42
C HIS A 46 1.78 -6.09 4.84
N GLY A 47 2.78 -5.21 4.74
CA GLY A 47 4.17 -5.49 5.10
C GLY A 47 5.15 -4.72 4.22
N LEU A 48 6.37 -4.55 4.71
CA LEU A 48 7.44 -3.82 4.02
C LEU A 48 8.06 -4.68 2.90
N ARG A 49 8.00 -4.21 1.65
CA ARG A 49 8.70 -4.82 0.51
C ARG A 49 9.77 -3.87 0.03
N LYS A 50 11.03 -4.15 0.35
CA LYS A 50 12.20 -3.41 -0.13
C LYS A 50 13.10 -4.35 -0.92
N GLU A 51 13.41 -3.99 -2.15
CA GLU A 51 14.27 -4.78 -3.03
C GLU A 51 15.71 -4.85 -2.48
N GLU A 52 16.30 -6.03 -2.54
CA GLU A 52 17.71 -6.24 -2.23
C GLU A 52 18.58 -5.86 -3.45
N GLY A 53 19.65 -5.09 -3.22
CA GLY A 53 20.64 -4.75 -4.26
C GLY A 53 20.32 -3.50 -5.10
N ALA A 54 20.95 -3.41 -6.28
CA ALA A 54 20.75 -2.29 -7.20
C ALA A 54 19.35 -2.39 -7.84
N VAL A 55 18.61 -1.29 -7.78
CA VAL A 55 17.24 -1.13 -8.31
C VAL A 55 17.19 -1.57 -9.78
N ASP A 56 16.58 -2.72 -10.08
CA ASP A 56 16.25 -3.10 -11.45
C ASP A 56 14.81 -2.69 -11.73
N HIS A 57 14.56 -2.16 -12.92
CA HIS A 57 13.34 -1.42 -13.30
C HIS A 57 12.04 -2.26 -13.33
N ASN A 58 12.07 -3.50 -12.84
CA ASN A 58 11.04 -4.50 -13.05
C ASN A 58 10.30 -4.95 -11.78
N GLY A 59 10.73 -4.59 -10.57
CA GLY A 59 10.00 -5.02 -9.37
C GLY A 59 10.20 -6.50 -8.99
N LEU A 60 11.17 -7.19 -9.61
CA LEU A 60 11.34 -8.65 -9.64
C LEU A 60 12.50 -9.18 -8.77
N ASN A 61 13.26 -8.30 -8.13
CA ASN A 61 14.36 -8.72 -7.26
C ASN A 61 13.83 -9.32 -5.95
N GLU A 62 14.62 -10.20 -5.33
CA GLU A 62 14.30 -10.70 -3.99
C GLU A 62 14.19 -9.51 -3.03
N SER A 63 13.11 -9.47 -2.25
CA SER A 63 12.95 -8.46 -1.21
C SER A 63 13.66 -8.92 0.05
N ILE A 64 14.19 -7.97 0.82
CA ILE A 64 14.67 -8.25 2.17
C ILE A 64 13.55 -8.92 3.00
N PRO A 65 13.90 -9.81 3.95
CA PRO A 65 12.90 -10.40 4.84
C PRO A 65 12.21 -9.36 5.72
N ALA A 66 10.87 -9.38 5.74
CA ALA A 66 10.02 -8.50 6.54
C ALA A 66 8.81 -9.25 7.09
N THR A 67 8.06 -8.67 8.02
CA THR A 67 6.85 -9.34 8.53
C THR A 67 5.74 -9.26 7.47
N CYS A 68 5.27 -10.42 7.01
CA CYS A 68 4.10 -10.50 6.15
C CYS A 68 2.84 -10.55 7.02
N PHE A 69 2.21 -9.41 7.24
CA PHE A 69 0.92 -9.37 7.94
C PHE A 69 -0.19 -9.98 7.08
N PRO A 70 -1.29 -10.44 7.71
CA PRO A 70 -2.47 -10.88 6.96
C PRO A 70 -2.95 -9.81 5.98
N THR A 71 -3.48 -10.26 4.85
CA THR A 71 -4.04 -9.39 3.79
C THR A 71 -5.08 -8.40 4.34
N ALA A 72 -5.30 -7.27 3.66
CA ALA A 72 -6.23 -6.23 4.11
C ALA A 72 -7.67 -6.77 4.32
N SER A 73 -8.09 -7.78 3.55
CA SER A 73 -9.33 -8.53 3.83
C SER A 73 -9.38 -9.12 5.24
N ALA A 74 -8.30 -9.77 5.67
CA ALA A 74 -8.21 -10.38 6.99
C ALA A 74 -8.05 -9.32 8.08
N LEU A 75 -7.30 -8.24 7.82
CA LEU A 75 -7.21 -7.08 8.71
C LEU A 75 -8.59 -6.47 8.98
N ALA A 76 -9.38 -6.23 7.94
CA ALA A 76 -10.72 -5.67 8.09
C ALA A 76 -11.68 -6.64 8.82
N ALA A 77 -11.48 -7.95 8.66
CA ALA A 77 -12.29 -8.97 9.30
C ALA A 77 -12.09 -9.05 10.83
N THR A 78 -11.06 -8.41 11.40
CA THR A 78 -10.91 -8.29 12.86
C THR A 78 -11.91 -7.33 13.47
N TRP A 79 -12.38 -6.32 12.70
CA TRP A 79 -13.18 -5.19 13.20
C TRP A 79 -12.53 -4.44 14.39
N ASP A 80 -11.21 -4.57 14.56
CA ASP A 80 -10.46 -4.04 15.72
C ASP A 80 -9.49 -2.92 15.30
N ARG A 81 -9.89 -1.68 15.58
CA ARG A 81 -9.11 -0.48 15.28
C ARG A 81 -7.79 -0.40 16.04
N ASP A 82 -7.73 -0.91 17.27
CA ASP A 82 -6.55 -0.84 18.12
C ASP A 82 -5.51 -1.89 17.68
N LEU A 83 -5.98 -3.07 17.27
CA LEU A 83 -5.13 -4.10 16.67
C LEU A 83 -4.53 -3.63 15.34
N ILE A 84 -5.32 -2.96 14.50
CA ILE A 84 -4.80 -2.40 13.24
C ILE A 84 -3.81 -1.26 13.47
N GLN A 85 -4.00 -0.45 14.51
CA GLN A 85 -3.01 0.55 14.88
C GLN A 85 -1.70 -0.11 15.32
N GLN A 86 -1.73 -1.22 16.08
CA GLN A 86 -0.54 -2.00 16.43
C GLN A 86 0.17 -2.56 15.20
N VAL A 87 -0.58 -3.05 14.19
CA VAL A 87 0.01 -3.45 12.89
C VAL A 87 0.72 -2.27 12.23
N GLY A 88 0.08 -1.09 12.21
CA GLY A 88 0.70 0.13 11.68
C GLY A 88 2.00 0.51 12.42
N VAL A 89 2.04 0.40 13.74
CA VAL A 89 3.25 0.64 14.55
C VAL A 89 4.38 -0.29 14.12
N ALA A 90 4.12 -1.60 14.04
CA ALA A 90 5.12 -2.59 13.63
C ALA A 90 5.66 -2.31 12.20
N LEU A 91 4.78 -1.95 11.26
CA LEU A 91 5.19 -1.55 9.91
C LEU A 91 6.10 -0.32 9.92
N GLY A 92 5.78 0.69 10.75
CA GLY A 92 6.61 1.88 10.93
C GLY A 92 7.98 1.55 11.52
N GLU A 93 8.04 0.63 12.49
CA GLU A 93 9.30 0.15 13.08
C GLU A 93 10.20 -0.57 12.06
N GLU A 94 9.63 -1.42 11.20
CA GLU A 94 10.36 -2.06 10.10
C GLU A 94 10.88 -1.01 9.10
N CYS A 95 10.05 -0.01 8.75
CA CYS A 95 10.49 1.09 7.88
C CYS A 95 11.65 1.90 8.47
N ARG A 96 11.67 2.12 9.80
CA ARG A 96 12.78 2.82 10.47
C ARG A 96 14.09 2.05 10.37
N GLN A 97 14.07 0.74 10.65
CA GLN A 97 15.25 -0.12 10.48
C GLN A 97 15.76 -0.04 9.03
N GLU A 98 14.84 -0.11 8.08
CA GLU A 98 15.16 -0.20 6.66
C GLU A 98 15.35 1.14 5.95
N LYS A 99 15.34 2.25 6.70
CA LYS A 99 15.51 3.63 6.22
C LYS A 99 14.51 4.02 5.12
N VAL A 100 13.27 3.55 5.25
CA VAL A 100 12.15 3.87 4.36
C VAL A 100 11.35 5.03 4.93
N SER A 101 11.15 6.07 4.13
CA SER A 101 10.46 7.30 4.55
C SER A 101 8.95 7.23 4.36
N VAL A 102 8.47 6.54 3.34
CA VAL A 102 7.02 6.35 3.08
C VAL A 102 6.76 4.93 2.65
N ILE A 103 5.84 4.26 3.35
CA ILE A 103 5.30 2.97 2.90
C ILE A 103 4.08 3.21 2.00
N LEU A 104 4.04 2.55 0.85
CA LEU A 104 3.00 2.71 -0.16
C LEU A 104 1.74 1.92 0.20
N GLY A 105 1.05 2.36 1.23
CA GLY A 105 -0.21 1.81 1.69
C GLY A 105 -0.82 2.67 2.82
N PRO A 106 -2.01 2.29 3.31
CA PRO A 106 -2.78 1.10 2.92
C PRO A 106 -3.59 1.28 1.62
N GLY A 107 -4.02 0.16 1.04
CA GLY A 107 -4.99 0.11 -0.06
C GLY A 107 -6.44 0.15 0.45
N ALA A 108 -7.26 1.08 -0.04
CA ALA A 108 -8.63 1.31 0.46
C ALA A 108 -9.68 1.41 -0.66
N ASN A 109 -9.40 0.87 -1.86
CA ASN A 109 -10.41 0.81 -2.91
C ASN A 109 -11.58 -0.11 -2.51
N ILE A 110 -12.81 0.27 -2.82
CA ILE A 110 -14.00 -0.53 -2.53
C ILE A 110 -14.00 -1.85 -3.32
N LYS A 111 -14.34 -2.94 -2.65
CA LYS A 111 -14.56 -4.26 -3.27
C LYS A 111 -15.90 -4.31 -4.02
N ARG A 112 -16.03 -3.52 -5.09
CA ARG A 112 -17.26 -3.41 -5.91
C ARG A 112 -17.70 -4.77 -6.46
N SER A 113 -16.74 -5.57 -6.91
CA SER A 113 -16.95 -6.90 -7.48
C SER A 113 -16.00 -7.88 -6.80
N PRO A 114 -16.46 -9.11 -6.50
CA PRO A 114 -15.58 -10.13 -5.92
C PRO A 114 -14.44 -10.54 -6.87
N LEU A 115 -14.56 -10.24 -8.17
CA LEU A 115 -13.60 -10.63 -9.21
C LEU A 115 -12.40 -9.67 -9.36
N CYS A 116 -12.35 -8.57 -8.61
CA CYS A 116 -11.20 -7.67 -8.68
C CYS A 116 -9.94 -8.39 -8.17
N GLY A 117 -8.90 -8.44 -9.01
CA GLY A 117 -7.65 -9.13 -8.73
C GLY A 117 -6.89 -8.60 -7.51
N ARG A 118 -7.22 -7.40 -7.01
CA ARG A 118 -6.60 -6.76 -5.84
C ARG A 118 -7.50 -6.70 -4.61
N ASN A 119 -8.62 -7.41 -4.60
CA ASN A 119 -9.51 -7.45 -3.42
C ASN A 119 -8.81 -7.93 -2.14
N PHE A 120 -7.75 -8.73 -2.23
CA PHE A 120 -6.96 -9.14 -1.06
C PHE A 120 -6.22 -7.94 -0.43
N GLU A 121 -5.82 -6.94 -1.23
CA GLU A 121 -5.09 -5.74 -0.79
C GLU A 121 -6.03 -4.62 -0.29
N TYR A 122 -7.34 -4.78 -0.47
CA TYR A 122 -8.33 -3.81 0.02
C TYR A 122 -9.09 -4.32 1.25
N PHE A 123 -9.60 -3.40 2.07
CA PHE A 123 -10.26 -3.73 3.33
C PHE A 123 -11.66 -4.34 3.14
N SER A 124 -12.63 -3.58 2.62
CA SER A 124 -14.03 -3.98 2.58
C SER A 124 -14.77 -3.47 1.33
N GLU A 125 -15.98 -3.99 1.13
CA GLU A 125 -17.00 -3.37 0.28
C GLU A 125 -17.69 -2.18 0.97
N ASP A 126 -17.63 -2.13 2.30
CA ASP A 126 -18.21 -1.05 3.11
C ASP A 126 -17.22 0.12 3.27
N PRO A 127 -17.62 1.36 2.94
CA PRO A 127 -16.76 2.53 3.04
C PRO A 127 -16.41 2.92 4.48
N TYR A 128 -17.31 2.71 5.44
CA TYR A 128 -17.07 3.08 6.84
C TYR A 128 -15.99 2.19 7.47
N LEU A 129 -16.12 0.87 7.32
CA LEU A 129 -15.12 -0.10 7.75
C LEU A 129 -13.78 0.17 7.06
N SER A 130 -13.78 0.37 5.74
CA SER A 130 -12.54 0.66 4.99
C SER A 130 -11.85 1.93 5.48
N GLY A 131 -12.62 2.99 5.73
CA GLY A 131 -12.07 4.27 6.22
C GLY A 131 -11.53 4.20 7.64
N GLU A 132 -12.26 3.56 8.56
CA GLU A 132 -11.85 3.44 9.96
C GLU A 132 -10.61 2.54 10.14
N ILE A 133 -10.55 1.43 9.40
CA ILE A 133 -9.39 0.54 9.40
C ILE A 133 -8.19 1.24 8.76
N ALA A 134 -8.37 1.93 7.62
CA ALA A 134 -7.30 2.72 7.00
C ALA A 134 -6.79 3.82 7.95
N LYS A 135 -7.68 4.54 8.64
CA LYS A 135 -7.34 5.56 9.63
C LYS A 135 -6.44 5.00 10.74
N SER A 136 -6.83 3.87 11.34
CA SER A 136 -6.02 3.21 12.38
C SER A 136 -4.65 2.80 11.89
N HIS A 137 -4.58 2.19 10.69
CA HIS A 137 -3.33 1.78 10.07
C HIS A 137 -2.40 2.99 9.86
N ILE A 138 -2.94 4.08 9.28
CA ILE A 138 -2.19 5.31 9.03
C ILE A 138 -1.66 5.90 10.33
N ASN A 139 -2.50 6.00 11.36
CA ASN A 139 -2.09 6.53 12.65
C ASN A 139 -0.98 5.70 13.30
N GLY A 140 -1.03 4.37 13.19
CA GLY A 140 0.03 3.49 13.69
C GLY A 140 1.37 3.69 12.98
N VAL A 141 1.38 3.72 11.64
CA VAL A 141 2.61 3.94 10.87
C VAL A 141 3.19 5.33 11.16
N GLN A 142 2.34 6.36 11.11
CA GLN A 142 2.78 7.74 11.26
C GLN A 142 3.20 8.09 12.69
N SER A 143 2.79 7.32 13.72
CA SER A 143 3.32 7.49 15.07
C SER A 143 4.79 7.12 15.19
N GLN A 144 5.34 6.36 14.23
CA GLN A 144 6.76 6.02 14.14
C GLN A 144 7.57 7.05 13.34
N GLY A 145 6.95 8.15 12.90
CA GLY A 145 7.61 9.15 12.06
C GLY A 145 7.84 8.67 10.63
N ILE A 146 7.02 7.73 10.16
CA ILE A 146 7.06 7.17 8.80
C ILE A 146 5.79 7.60 8.06
N GLY A 147 5.93 7.99 6.80
CA GLY A 147 4.79 8.39 5.97
C GLY A 147 4.00 7.20 5.45
N THR A 148 2.73 7.45 5.13
CA THR A 148 1.87 6.52 4.39
C THR A 148 1.49 7.11 3.04
N SER A 149 1.08 6.21 2.13
CA SER A 149 0.49 6.57 0.84
C SER A 149 -0.84 5.85 0.67
N LEU A 150 -1.92 6.53 1.08
CA LEU A 150 -3.27 5.97 0.94
C LEU A 150 -3.58 5.78 -0.55
N LYS A 151 -4.02 4.59 -0.96
CA LYS A 151 -4.12 4.24 -2.40
C LYS A 151 -5.33 3.38 -2.76
N HIS A 152 -5.79 3.32 -4.00
CA HIS A 152 -5.46 4.19 -5.14
C HIS A 152 -6.65 5.12 -5.35
N TYR A 153 -6.43 6.41 -5.20
CA TYR A 153 -7.50 7.40 -5.25
C TYR A 153 -7.79 7.79 -6.71
N VAL A 154 -8.92 7.42 -7.32
CA VAL A 154 -10.07 6.68 -6.77
C VAL A 154 -10.71 5.80 -7.85
N ALA A 155 -11.62 4.93 -7.43
CA ALA A 155 -12.40 4.05 -8.31
C ALA A 155 -11.56 3.03 -9.12
N ASN A 156 -10.36 2.69 -8.63
CA ASN A 156 -9.55 1.59 -9.16
C ASN A 156 -10.04 0.23 -8.62
N ASN A 157 -11.22 -0.20 -9.07
CA ASN A 157 -11.90 -1.38 -8.51
C ASN A 157 -11.85 -2.62 -9.41
N GLN A 158 -10.99 -2.63 -10.43
CA GLN A 158 -10.73 -3.79 -11.30
C GLN A 158 -9.36 -3.67 -11.98
N GLU A 159 -8.68 -4.80 -12.14
CA GLU A 159 -7.39 -4.83 -12.83
C GLU A 159 -7.53 -4.84 -14.36
N TYR A 160 -8.65 -5.37 -14.88
CA TYR A 160 -8.89 -5.43 -16.31
C TYR A 160 -8.87 -4.03 -16.92
N ARG A 161 -7.84 -3.76 -17.75
CA ARG A 161 -7.58 -2.49 -18.43
C ARG A 161 -7.46 -1.28 -17.49
N ARG A 162 -6.94 -1.46 -16.28
CA ARG A 162 -6.82 -0.39 -15.27
C ARG A 162 -6.19 0.92 -15.77
N MET A 163 -5.27 0.85 -16.75
CA MET A 163 -4.60 2.04 -17.35
C MET A 163 -5.41 2.78 -18.41
N THR A 164 -6.55 2.26 -18.84
CA THR A 164 -7.31 2.84 -19.97
C THR A 164 -8.82 2.88 -19.75
N ILE A 165 -9.33 2.11 -18.78
CA ILE A 165 -10.76 2.08 -18.49
C ILE A 165 -11.25 3.42 -17.92
N ASP A 166 -12.49 3.75 -18.27
CA ASP A 166 -13.23 4.86 -17.69
C ASP A 166 -14.31 4.34 -16.73
N ALA A 167 -14.15 4.66 -15.46
CA ALA A 167 -15.13 4.36 -14.43
C ALA A 167 -16.25 5.42 -14.49
N ILE A 168 -17.39 5.03 -15.07
CA ILE A 168 -18.59 5.87 -15.11
C ILE A 168 -19.37 5.69 -13.81
N VAL A 169 -19.40 6.75 -13.00
CA VAL A 169 -19.97 6.73 -11.64
C VAL A 169 -20.70 8.05 -11.39
N ASP A 170 -21.95 7.97 -10.93
CA ASP A 170 -22.69 9.17 -10.54
C ASP A 170 -22.15 9.77 -9.24
N GLU A 171 -22.38 11.08 -9.04
CA GLU A 171 -21.83 11.82 -7.90
C GLU A 171 -22.21 11.20 -6.56
N ARG A 172 -23.43 10.66 -6.43
CA ARG A 172 -23.89 10.09 -5.17
C ARG A 172 -23.11 8.82 -4.84
N ALA A 173 -22.99 7.90 -5.79
CA ALA A 173 -22.16 6.71 -5.60
C ALA A 173 -20.68 7.06 -5.37
N LEU A 174 -20.15 8.03 -6.12
CA LEU A 174 -18.78 8.52 -5.96
C LEU A 174 -18.53 9.01 -4.53
N ARG A 175 -19.41 9.86 -3.99
CA ARG A 175 -19.31 10.41 -2.64
C ARG A 175 -19.57 9.37 -1.54
N GLU A 176 -20.69 8.66 -1.61
CA GLU A 176 -21.15 7.78 -0.53
C GLU A 176 -20.35 6.47 -0.45
N ILE A 177 -19.79 5.97 -1.55
CA ILE A 177 -19.11 4.67 -1.60
C ILE A 177 -17.61 4.83 -1.84
N TYR A 178 -17.21 5.45 -2.94
CA TYR A 178 -15.81 5.41 -3.37
C TYR A 178 -14.92 6.44 -2.66
N LEU A 179 -15.49 7.57 -2.22
CA LEU A 179 -14.77 8.64 -1.53
C LEU A 179 -14.92 8.60 -0.01
N ALA A 180 -16.06 8.11 0.51
CA ALA A 180 -16.35 8.15 1.95
C ALA A 180 -15.27 7.51 2.84
N GLY A 181 -14.72 6.36 2.44
CA GLY A 181 -13.62 5.72 3.17
C GLY A 181 -12.33 6.56 3.18
N TYR A 182 -12.01 7.20 2.05
CA TYR A 182 -10.87 8.10 1.95
C TYR A 182 -11.09 9.35 2.83
N GLU A 183 -12.28 9.96 2.78
CA GLU A 183 -12.62 11.12 3.60
C GLU A 183 -12.41 10.85 5.10
N ILE A 184 -12.90 9.70 5.59
CA ILE A 184 -12.70 9.26 6.99
C ILE A 184 -11.21 9.17 7.32
N ALA A 185 -10.42 8.55 6.45
CA ALA A 185 -8.98 8.39 6.66
C ALA A 185 -8.24 9.74 6.62
N PHE A 186 -8.57 10.65 5.69
CA PHE A 186 -7.94 11.96 5.59
C PHE A 186 -8.24 12.83 6.81
N LYS A 187 -9.51 12.97 7.17
CA LYS A 187 -9.93 13.79 8.31
C LYS A 187 -9.46 13.22 9.65
N GLY A 188 -9.28 11.90 9.73
CA GLY A 188 -8.90 11.21 10.97
C GLY A 188 -7.41 10.93 11.16
N ALA A 189 -6.61 10.93 10.09
CA ALA A 189 -5.20 10.51 10.17
C ALA A 189 -4.20 11.34 9.35
N GLN A 190 -4.66 12.19 8.40
CA GLN A 190 -3.80 12.98 7.50
C GLN A 190 -2.61 12.16 6.96
N PRO A 191 -2.84 11.18 6.06
CA PRO A 191 -1.75 10.43 5.45
C PRO A 191 -0.78 11.40 4.79
N TRP A 192 0.53 11.17 4.87
CA TRP A 192 1.53 12.12 4.34
C TRP A 192 1.51 12.21 2.81
N SER A 193 1.02 11.15 2.17
CA SER A 193 0.78 11.14 0.73
C SER A 193 -0.48 10.38 0.34
N LEU A 194 -0.93 10.64 -0.89
CA LEU A 194 -2.01 9.94 -1.57
C LEU A 194 -1.52 9.48 -2.93
N MET A 195 -1.75 8.22 -3.27
CA MET A 195 -1.45 7.71 -4.61
C MET A 195 -2.70 7.79 -5.50
N CYS A 196 -2.64 8.54 -6.60
CA CYS A 196 -3.76 8.59 -7.55
C CYS A 196 -3.85 7.29 -8.37
N SER A 197 -5.05 6.91 -8.79
CA SER A 197 -5.30 5.70 -9.58
C SER A 197 -4.85 5.81 -11.04
N TYR A 198 -4.77 4.67 -11.72
CA TYR A 198 -4.48 4.59 -13.15
C TYR A 198 -5.66 5.02 -14.05
N ASN A 199 -6.88 4.66 -13.65
CA ASN A 199 -8.06 4.74 -14.51
C ASN A 199 -8.57 6.18 -14.69
N LYS A 200 -9.46 6.35 -15.67
CA LYS A 200 -10.31 7.53 -15.77
C LYS A 200 -11.52 7.42 -14.83
N ILE A 201 -12.02 8.57 -14.43
CA ILE A 201 -13.29 8.75 -13.72
C ILE A 201 -14.09 9.75 -14.56
N ASN A 202 -15.25 9.31 -15.06
CA ASN A 202 -16.14 10.13 -15.89
C ASN A 202 -15.41 10.90 -17.01
N GLY A 203 -14.52 10.23 -17.73
CA GLY A 203 -13.82 10.74 -18.91
C GLY A 203 -12.44 11.34 -18.64
N THR A 204 -12.07 11.62 -17.39
CA THR A 204 -10.78 12.25 -17.04
C THR A 204 -9.91 11.29 -16.25
N TYR A 205 -8.65 11.14 -16.65
CA TYR A 205 -7.66 10.35 -15.91
C TYR A 205 -7.46 10.94 -14.51
N ALA A 206 -7.28 10.08 -13.51
CA ALA A 206 -7.17 10.54 -12.12
C ALA A 206 -6.03 11.54 -11.92
N SER A 207 -4.90 11.34 -12.60
CA SER A 207 -3.72 12.21 -12.51
C SER A 207 -3.97 13.64 -12.99
N GLU A 208 -4.97 13.87 -13.85
CA GLU A 208 -5.37 15.20 -14.36
C GLU A 208 -6.72 15.68 -13.79
N HIS A 209 -7.34 14.92 -12.88
CA HIS A 209 -8.70 15.19 -12.41
C HIS A 209 -8.75 16.26 -11.30
N LYS A 210 -8.63 17.55 -11.66
CA LYS A 210 -8.59 18.69 -10.72
C LYS A 210 -9.67 18.66 -9.63
N GLN A 211 -10.93 18.36 -9.99
CA GLN A 211 -12.01 18.32 -9.00
C GLN A 211 -11.75 17.30 -7.89
N LEU A 212 -11.13 16.16 -8.19
CA LEU A 212 -10.85 15.11 -7.20
C LEU A 212 -9.51 15.32 -6.49
N MET A 213 -8.47 15.69 -7.23
CA MET A 213 -7.10 15.81 -6.69
C MET A 213 -6.84 17.12 -5.96
N HIS A 214 -7.59 18.18 -6.29
CA HIS A 214 -7.47 19.49 -5.66
C HIS A 214 -8.74 19.88 -4.90
N ASP A 215 -9.87 19.99 -5.59
CA ASP A 215 -11.05 20.63 -5.00
C ASP A 215 -11.63 19.78 -3.84
N VAL A 216 -11.87 18.49 -4.06
CA VAL A 216 -12.30 17.56 -2.99
C VAL A 216 -11.17 17.34 -1.98
N LEU A 217 -10.00 16.91 -2.44
CA LEU A 217 -8.95 16.46 -1.55
C LEU A 217 -8.32 17.58 -0.70
N LYS A 218 -8.00 18.71 -1.31
CA LYS A 218 -7.26 19.81 -0.66
C LYS A 218 -8.21 20.85 -0.09
N GLU A 219 -9.23 21.28 -0.83
CA GLU A 219 -10.14 22.35 -0.37
C GLU A 219 -11.24 21.82 0.55
N GLU A 220 -11.96 20.74 0.17
CA GLU A 220 -13.07 20.23 1.00
C GLU A 220 -12.57 19.41 2.21
N TRP A 221 -11.54 18.58 2.03
CA TRP A 221 -11.03 17.70 3.10
C TRP A 221 -9.80 18.24 3.82
N GLY A 222 -9.15 19.28 3.31
CA GLY A 222 -8.02 19.91 3.97
C GLY A 222 -6.76 19.03 4.01
N HIS A 223 -6.49 18.24 2.96
CA HIS A 223 -5.29 17.40 2.93
C HIS A 223 -4.00 18.22 2.73
N GLU A 224 -3.08 18.11 3.68
CA GLU A 224 -1.82 18.87 3.71
C GLU A 224 -0.66 18.17 2.99
N GLY A 225 -0.77 16.86 2.75
CA GLY A 225 0.31 16.05 2.18
C GLY A 225 0.45 16.15 0.66
N LEU A 226 1.15 15.18 0.10
CA LEU A 226 1.55 15.09 -1.30
C LEU A 226 0.64 14.15 -2.10
N VAL A 227 0.28 14.48 -3.33
CA VAL A 227 -0.28 13.52 -4.29
C VAL A 227 0.83 13.00 -5.21
N VAL A 228 0.93 11.68 -5.27
CA VAL A 228 1.87 10.95 -6.11
C VAL A 228 1.11 10.10 -7.11
N THR A 229 1.65 9.88 -8.30
CA THR A 229 1.06 8.92 -9.24
C THR A 229 1.22 7.49 -8.76
N ASP A 230 0.31 6.60 -9.14
CA ASP A 230 0.68 5.19 -9.28
C ASP A 230 1.78 5.06 -10.36
N TRP A 231 2.51 3.95 -10.35
CA TRP A 231 3.73 3.80 -11.16
C TRP A 231 3.40 3.81 -12.64
N GLY A 232 3.76 4.90 -13.34
CA GLY A 232 3.45 5.11 -14.75
C GLY A 232 2.03 5.62 -15.03
N ALA A 233 1.33 6.18 -14.03
CA ALA A 233 -0.01 6.74 -14.20
C ALA A 233 -0.04 8.22 -14.66
N MET A 234 1.12 8.84 -14.91
CA MET A 234 1.20 10.19 -15.47
C MET A 234 0.87 10.14 -16.97
N ASN A 235 -0.20 10.80 -17.42
CA ASN A 235 -0.49 10.91 -18.85
C ASN A 235 -0.03 12.27 -19.39
N GLU A 236 -0.39 13.35 -18.71
CA GLU A 236 -0.10 14.73 -19.12
C GLU A 236 0.47 15.54 -17.95
N ARG A 237 1.78 15.83 -18.01
CA ARG A 237 2.54 16.37 -16.88
C ARG A 237 2.05 17.74 -16.39
N VAL A 238 1.84 18.68 -17.32
CA VAL A 238 1.46 20.06 -16.99
C VAL A 238 0.00 20.14 -16.50
N PRO A 239 -0.98 19.50 -17.17
CA PRO A 239 -2.33 19.34 -16.62
C PRO A 239 -2.36 18.65 -15.25
N GLY A 240 -1.57 17.59 -15.05
CA GLY A 240 -1.52 16.88 -13.77
C GLY A 240 -1.01 17.75 -12.61
N LEU A 241 0.04 18.54 -12.86
CA LEU A 241 0.55 19.48 -11.86
C LEU A 241 -0.48 20.58 -11.52
N LYS A 242 -1.22 21.08 -12.51
CA LYS A 242 -2.34 22.02 -12.30
C LYS A 242 -3.51 21.38 -11.55
N ALA A 243 -3.73 20.09 -11.73
CA ALA A 243 -4.75 19.32 -11.02
C ALA A 243 -4.38 19.02 -9.56
N GLY A 244 -3.12 19.25 -9.15
CA GLY A 244 -2.64 18.99 -7.80
C GLY A 244 -1.95 17.64 -7.64
N VAL A 245 -1.43 17.05 -8.73
CA VAL A 245 -0.56 15.87 -8.69
C VAL A 245 0.89 16.32 -8.80
N GLU A 246 1.55 16.40 -7.64
CA GLU A 246 2.86 17.01 -7.53
C GLU A 246 4.00 16.07 -7.94
N LEU A 247 3.91 14.77 -7.60
CA LEU A 247 5.00 13.82 -7.81
C LEU A 247 4.63 12.73 -8.83
N GLU A 248 5.48 12.58 -9.84
CA GLU A 248 5.45 11.45 -10.77
C GLU A 248 6.39 10.34 -10.32
N MET A 249 5.87 9.12 -10.26
CA MET A 249 6.62 7.90 -10.02
C MET A 249 6.33 6.85 -11.11
N PRO A 250 7.30 6.00 -11.48
CA PRO A 250 8.71 6.09 -11.10
C PRO A 250 9.42 7.25 -11.81
N GLY A 251 10.59 7.65 -11.30
CA GLY A 251 11.48 8.55 -12.02
C GLY A 251 12.02 7.89 -13.30
N THR A 252 11.78 8.50 -14.46
CA THR A 252 12.31 8.07 -15.77
C THR A 252 12.69 9.27 -16.62
N ASP A 253 13.66 9.11 -17.54
CA ASP A 253 14.00 10.15 -18.51
C ASP A 253 12.99 10.15 -19.67
N ASN A 254 11.84 10.78 -19.43
CA ASN A 254 10.71 10.84 -20.36
C ASN A 254 10.41 12.27 -20.86
N GLY A 255 11.23 13.25 -20.47
CA GLY A 255 11.07 14.65 -20.85
C GLY A 255 10.05 15.45 -20.05
N ASN A 256 9.35 14.86 -19.07
CA ASN A 256 8.32 15.54 -18.29
C ASN A 256 8.85 16.72 -17.47
N ASP A 257 10.04 16.61 -16.87
CA ASP A 257 10.69 17.72 -16.18
C ASP A 257 10.92 18.92 -17.13
N ALA A 258 11.34 18.65 -18.37
CA ALA A 258 11.55 19.68 -19.39
C ALA A 258 10.23 20.32 -19.85
N GLN A 259 9.13 19.57 -19.89
CA GLN A 259 7.80 20.10 -20.18
C GLN A 259 7.34 21.10 -19.11
N ILE A 260 7.59 20.82 -17.83
CA ILE A 260 7.30 21.75 -16.73
C ILE A 260 8.07 23.06 -16.94
N VAL A 261 9.38 22.96 -17.19
CA VAL A 261 10.24 24.13 -17.42
C VAL A 261 9.75 24.95 -18.62
N ALA A 262 9.39 24.29 -19.72
CA ALA A 262 8.89 24.94 -20.92
C ALA A 262 7.54 25.64 -20.66
N ALA A 263 6.62 25.01 -19.94
CA ALA A 263 5.32 25.56 -19.60
C ALA A 263 5.42 26.79 -18.67
N VAL A 264 6.38 26.82 -17.74
CA VAL A 264 6.64 28.01 -16.92
C VAL A 264 7.22 29.14 -17.77
N LYS A 265 8.21 28.84 -18.62
CA LYS A 265 8.83 29.84 -19.51
C LYS A 265 7.85 30.42 -20.52
N SER A 266 6.87 29.63 -20.98
CA SER A 266 5.83 30.08 -21.92
C SER A 266 4.65 30.80 -21.26
N GLY A 267 4.51 30.71 -19.92
CA GLY A 267 3.37 31.22 -19.17
C GLY A 267 2.14 30.31 -19.17
N GLU A 268 2.24 29.10 -19.74
CA GLU A 268 1.17 28.09 -19.65
C GLU A 268 0.98 27.61 -18.20
N LEU A 269 2.06 27.50 -17.44
CA LEU A 269 2.06 27.13 -16.03
C LEU A 269 2.60 28.30 -15.20
N GLU A 270 1.82 28.80 -14.26
CA GLU A 270 2.33 29.81 -13.33
C GLU A 270 3.37 29.18 -12.39
N GLU A 271 4.52 29.84 -12.22
CA GLU A 271 5.60 29.33 -11.36
C GLU A 271 5.15 29.09 -9.91
N ILE A 272 4.15 29.84 -9.43
CA ILE A 272 3.58 29.64 -8.09
C ILE A 272 2.87 28.28 -7.92
N VAL A 273 2.41 27.65 -9.01
CA VAL A 273 1.89 26.27 -8.97
C VAL A 273 3.04 25.30 -8.72
N LEU A 274 4.16 25.48 -9.43
CA LEU A 274 5.36 24.68 -9.25
C LEU A 274 5.98 24.86 -7.86
N ASP A 275 6.06 26.10 -7.37
CA ASP A 275 6.59 26.39 -6.03
C ASP A 275 5.78 25.71 -4.92
N ARG A 276 4.45 25.69 -5.04
CA ARG A 276 3.57 24.98 -4.10
C ARG A 276 3.79 23.47 -4.14
N ALA A 277 3.99 22.90 -5.32
CA ALA A 277 4.29 21.47 -5.46
C ALA A 277 5.62 21.12 -4.79
N VAL A 278 6.67 21.91 -5.05
CA VAL A 278 7.99 21.75 -4.43
C VAL A 278 7.89 21.93 -2.91
N GLU A 279 7.11 22.89 -2.40
CA GLU A 279 6.93 23.09 -0.96
C GLU A 279 6.36 21.84 -0.28
N ARG A 280 5.38 21.15 -0.88
CA ARG A 280 4.81 19.90 -0.35
C ARG A 280 5.81 18.74 -0.40
N ILE A 281 6.60 18.65 -1.48
CA ILE A 281 7.65 17.62 -1.61
C ILE A 281 8.73 17.84 -0.54
N LEU A 282 9.19 19.08 -0.35
CA LEU A 282 10.16 19.42 0.71
C LEU A 282 9.59 19.16 2.10
N ALA A 283 8.31 19.47 2.33
CA ALA A 283 7.64 19.18 3.60
C ALA A 283 7.66 17.67 3.90
N LEU A 284 7.36 16.82 2.92
CA LEU A 284 7.45 15.36 3.07
C LEU A 284 8.89 14.91 3.40
N ILE A 285 9.87 15.36 2.62
CA ILE A 285 11.29 15.01 2.80
C ILE A 285 11.74 15.38 4.22
N PHE A 286 11.53 16.62 4.66
CA PHE A 286 11.98 17.07 5.96
C PHE A 286 11.19 16.47 7.13
N LYS A 287 9.95 16.04 6.90
CA LYS A 287 9.15 15.33 7.92
C LYS A 287 9.66 13.91 8.15
N ALA A 288 10.17 13.23 7.12
CA ALA A 288 10.66 11.86 7.22
C ALA A 288 12.07 11.74 7.81
N VAL A 289 12.96 12.70 7.54
CA VAL A 289 14.39 12.63 7.91
C VAL A 289 14.63 12.36 9.42
N PRO A 290 13.94 13.01 10.38
CA PRO A 290 14.26 12.85 11.80
C PRO A 290 14.13 11.41 12.31
N ALA A 291 13.09 10.67 11.87
CA ALA A 291 12.83 9.30 12.34
C ALA A 291 13.86 8.28 11.83
N LEU A 292 14.58 8.62 10.77
CA LEU A 292 15.57 7.76 10.09
C LEU A 292 17.02 8.10 10.46
N ALA A 293 17.23 9.19 11.21
CA ALA A 293 18.56 9.67 11.60
C ALA A 293 19.28 8.71 12.56
N GLU A 294 18.53 7.94 13.34
CA GLU A 294 19.05 6.94 14.26
C GLU A 294 18.82 5.53 13.71
N ASP A 295 19.73 4.62 14.04
CA ASP A 295 19.53 3.20 13.75
C ASP A 295 18.47 2.61 14.68
N TYR A 296 17.67 1.72 14.13
CA TYR A 296 16.56 1.09 14.81
C TYR A 296 16.57 -0.40 14.48
N VAL A 297 16.26 -1.24 15.46
CA VAL A 297 16.12 -2.69 15.27
C VAL A 297 14.77 -3.09 15.80
N TYR A 298 13.91 -3.64 14.95
CA TYR A 298 12.58 -4.09 15.35
C TYR A 298 12.62 -5.49 15.99
N ASP A 299 11.62 -5.82 16.80
CA ASP A 299 11.50 -7.13 17.42
C ASP A 299 10.77 -8.10 16.46
N VAL A 300 11.56 -8.89 15.73
CA VAL A 300 11.07 -9.90 14.78
C VAL A 300 10.11 -10.90 15.45
N VAL A 301 10.36 -11.27 16.70
CA VAL A 301 9.52 -12.24 17.42
C VAL A 301 8.19 -11.62 17.80
N ALA A 302 8.21 -10.38 18.31
CA ALA A 302 6.99 -9.65 18.65
C ALA A 302 6.13 -9.38 17.41
N HIS A 303 6.74 -8.99 16.29
CA HIS A 303 6.02 -8.76 15.03
C HIS A 303 5.39 -10.05 14.50
N HIS A 304 6.10 -11.18 14.55
CA HIS A 304 5.55 -12.48 14.18
C HIS A 304 4.37 -12.89 15.07
N GLN A 305 4.47 -12.67 16.38
CA GLN A 305 3.38 -12.94 17.32
C GLN A 305 2.15 -12.05 17.05
N LEU A 306 2.37 -10.78 16.69
CA LEU A 306 1.32 -9.87 16.28
C LEU A 306 0.65 -10.37 14.98
N ALA A 307 1.43 -10.74 13.96
CA ALA A 307 0.90 -11.29 12.71
C ALA A 307 0.06 -12.55 12.95
N ARG A 308 0.52 -13.45 13.85
CA ARG A 308 -0.24 -14.63 14.28
C ARG A 308 -1.55 -14.26 14.98
N ARG A 309 -1.53 -13.26 15.87
CA ARG A 309 -2.73 -12.78 16.56
C ARG A 309 -3.75 -12.24 15.57
N VAL A 310 -3.31 -11.37 14.66
CA VAL A 310 -4.15 -10.82 13.59
C VAL A 310 -4.71 -11.91 12.69
N ALA A 311 -3.93 -12.93 12.34
CA ALA A 311 -4.41 -14.06 11.55
C ALA A 311 -5.52 -14.85 12.27
N GLY A 312 -5.41 -15.02 13.58
CA GLY A 312 -6.44 -15.64 14.41
C GLY A 312 -7.70 -14.80 14.55
N GLU A 313 -7.57 -13.50 14.80
CA GLU A 313 -8.71 -12.58 14.98
C GLU A 313 -9.39 -12.21 13.66
N GLY A 314 -8.69 -12.28 12.53
CA GLY A 314 -9.24 -12.07 11.19
C GLY A 314 -9.89 -13.30 10.58
N ALA A 315 -9.77 -14.48 11.21
CA ALA A 315 -10.41 -15.70 10.75
C ALA A 315 -11.91 -15.71 11.07
N VAL A 316 -12.75 -15.96 10.06
CA VAL A 316 -14.21 -15.97 10.23
C VAL A 316 -14.74 -17.40 10.23
N LEU A 317 -15.31 -17.83 11.36
CA LEU A 317 -16.00 -19.12 11.47
C LEU A 317 -17.36 -19.07 10.76
N LEU A 318 -17.41 -19.53 9.51
CA LEU A 318 -18.63 -19.48 8.69
C LEU A 318 -19.67 -20.53 9.08
N LYS A 319 -19.24 -21.70 9.55
CA LYS A 319 -20.10 -22.84 9.84
C LYS A 319 -19.54 -23.70 10.97
N ASN A 320 -20.37 -24.05 11.95
CA ASN A 320 -20.02 -24.98 13.03
C ASN A 320 -21.24 -25.80 13.46
N GLU A 321 -21.51 -26.89 12.77
CA GLU A 321 -22.64 -27.78 13.06
C GLU A 321 -22.24 -28.88 14.06
N GLY A 322 -23.18 -29.25 14.93
CA GLY A 322 -22.98 -30.36 15.89
C GLY A 322 -21.90 -30.13 16.94
N GLY A 323 -21.42 -28.89 17.11
CA GLY A 323 -20.32 -28.59 18.03
C GLY A 323 -19.00 -29.23 17.59
N LEU A 324 -18.74 -29.28 16.28
CA LEU A 324 -17.52 -29.85 15.71
C LEU A 324 -16.25 -29.13 16.18
N LEU A 325 -16.30 -27.79 16.21
CA LEU A 325 -15.22 -26.95 16.74
C LEU A 325 -15.58 -26.36 18.12
N PRO A 326 -14.60 -26.23 19.04
CA PRO A 326 -13.19 -26.60 18.89
C PRO A 326 -12.97 -28.13 18.96
N LEU A 327 -11.90 -28.62 18.32
CA LEU A 327 -11.50 -30.03 18.43
C LEU A 327 -11.11 -30.36 19.88
N LYS A 328 -11.48 -31.55 20.34
CA LYS A 328 -11.13 -32.04 21.68
C LYS A 328 -9.69 -32.55 21.71
N GLU A 329 -9.06 -32.47 22.88
CA GLU A 329 -7.76 -33.10 23.12
C GLU A 329 -7.82 -34.60 22.82
N GLY A 330 -6.76 -35.15 22.22
CA GLY A 330 -6.70 -36.56 21.81
C GLY A 330 -7.53 -36.92 20.57
N THR A 331 -8.12 -35.93 19.88
CA THR A 331 -8.78 -36.17 18.58
C THR A 331 -7.77 -36.67 17.56
N LYS A 332 -8.06 -37.79 16.90
CA LYS A 332 -7.31 -38.24 15.72
C LYS A 332 -7.73 -37.43 14.50
N VAL A 333 -6.76 -36.89 13.78
CA VAL A 333 -6.97 -35.95 12.68
C VAL A 333 -6.50 -36.56 11.37
N ALA A 334 -7.35 -36.51 10.35
CA ALA A 334 -6.93 -36.67 8.97
C ALA A 334 -6.84 -35.26 8.35
N LEU A 335 -5.62 -34.80 8.07
CA LEU A 335 -5.35 -33.49 7.49
C LEU A 335 -5.17 -33.64 5.97
N ILE A 336 -6.18 -33.23 5.22
CA ILE A 336 -6.19 -33.34 3.75
C ILE A 336 -6.08 -31.95 3.14
N GLY A 337 -5.15 -31.78 2.21
CA GLY A 337 -5.03 -30.57 1.40
C GLY A 337 -3.63 -30.00 1.42
N ARG A 338 -3.06 -29.85 0.23
CA ARG A 338 -1.69 -29.41 -0.02
C ARG A 338 -1.32 -28.06 0.62
N PHE A 339 -2.27 -27.12 0.70
CA PHE A 339 -2.05 -25.85 1.39
C PHE A 339 -1.75 -25.97 2.89
N ALA A 340 -1.97 -27.14 3.51
CA ALA A 340 -1.55 -27.35 4.88
C ALA A 340 -0.03 -27.34 5.06
N LYS A 341 0.73 -27.80 4.05
CA LYS A 341 2.21 -27.72 4.02
C LYS A 341 2.73 -26.53 3.22
N THR A 342 1.97 -26.07 2.24
CA THR A 342 2.34 -24.98 1.32
C THR A 342 1.33 -23.83 1.41
N PRO A 343 1.34 -23.05 2.49
CA PRO A 343 0.27 -22.10 2.77
C PRO A 343 0.16 -21.03 1.68
N ARG A 344 -1.08 -20.68 1.31
CA ARG A 344 -1.40 -19.45 0.57
C ARG A 344 -1.78 -18.36 1.57
N TYR A 345 -0.81 -17.54 1.95
CA TYR A 345 -0.93 -16.56 3.04
C TYR A 345 -0.98 -15.09 2.57
N GLN A 346 -0.60 -14.84 1.32
CA GLN A 346 -0.59 -13.51 0.70
C GLN A 346 -1.11 -13.56 -0.74
N GLY A 347 -1.33 -12.38 -1.34
CA GLY A 347 -1.64 -12.24 -2.76
C GLY A 347 -0.38 -12.21 -3.63
N ALA A 348 -0.49 -11.56 -4.79
CA ALA A 348 0.59 -11.44 -5.78
C ALA A 348 0.78 -9.98 -6.21
N GLY A 349 1.70 -9.74 -7.14
CA GLY A 349 1.99 -8.39 -7.66
C GLY A 349 2.88 -7.58 -6.72
N SER A 350 2.68 -6.26 -6.67
CA SER A 350 3.50 -5.34 -5.88
C SER A 350 3.42 -5.59 -4.36
N SER A 351 2.42 -6.36 -3.90
CA SER A 351 2.28 -6.75 -2.50
C SER A 351 3.00 -8.05 -2.14
N LEU A 352 3.69 -8.71 -3.08
CA LEU A 352 4.39 -9.97 -2.81
C LEU A 352 5.63 -9.74 -1.94
N MET A 353 5.72 -10.46 -0.82
CA MET A 353 6.76 -10.27 0.19
C MET A 353 7.54 -11.55 0.51
N ASN A 354 8.78 -11.36 0.98
CA ASN A 354 9.61 -12.39 1.59
C ASN A 354 9.43 -12.37 3.13
N PRO A 355 8.73 -13.34 3.74
CA PRO A 355 8.45 -13.33 5.17
C PRO A 355 9.70 -13.68 6.00
N THR A 356 9.93 -12.98 7.11
CA THR A 356 10.96 -13.34 8.13
C THR A 356 10.75 -14.74 8.70
N ARG A 357 9.49 -15.14 8.85
CA ARG A 357 9.07 -16.46 9.33
C ARG A 357 7.71 -16.82 8.77
N LEU A 358 7.53 -18.11 8.44
CA LEU A 358 6.27 -18.65 7.96
C LEU A 358 5.99 -19.99 8.66
N ASP A 359 4.91 -20.04 9.43
CA ASP A 359 4.41 -21.30 10.00
C ASP A 359 3.40 -21.93 9.01
N ASN A 360 3.30 -23.26 8.99
CA ASN A 360 2.33 -24.00 8.17
C ASN A 360 1.36 -24.82 9.03
N ILE A 361 0.15 -25.08 8.53
CA ILE A 361 -0.91 -25.75 9.28
C ILE A 361 -0.50 -27.16 9.71
N TYR A 362 0.21 -27.89 8.83
CA TYR A 362 0.65 -29.25 9.12
C TYR A 362 1.53 -29.30 10.37
N ASP A 363 2.60 -28.50 10.42
CA ASP A 363 3.53 -28.50 11.54
C ASP A 363 2.87 -28.00 12.83
N GLU A 364 1.98 -27.01 12.75
CA GLU A 364 1.26 -26.49 13.92
C GLU A 364 0.22 -27.47 14.47
N ILE A 365 -0.46 -28.24 13.61
CA ILE A 365 -1.35 -29.32 14.06
C ILE A 365 -0.54 -30.45 14.68
N VAL A 366 0.59 -30.86 14.08
CA VAL A 366 1.48 -31.89 14.67
C VAL A 366 1.91 -31.50 16.07
N LYS A 367 2.33 -30.23 16.28
CA LYS A 367 2.69 -29.71 17.61
C LYS A 367 1.50 -29.75 18.59
N SER A 368 0.28 -29.61 18.10
CA SER A 368 -0.94 -29.53 18.92
C SER A 368 -1.53 -30.90 19.28
N VAL A 369 -1.52 -31.88 18.36
CA VAL A 369 -2.19 -33.18 18.55
C VAL A 369 -1.23 -34.37 18.62
N GLY A 370 0.05 -34.19 18.28
CA GLY A 370 1.03 -35.27 18.16
C GLY A 370 1.02 -35.91 16.77
N ALA A 371 2.21 -36.24 16.24
CA ALA A 371 2.35 -36.84 14.92
C ALA A 371 1.66 -38.21 14.81
N GLU A 372 1.57 -38.96 15.90
CA GLU A 372 0.91 -40.25 15.99
C GLU A 372 -0.63 -40.18 15.91
N ASN A 373 -1.20 -39.00 16.16
CA ASN A 373 -2.64 -38.76 16.07
C ASN A 373 -3.04 -38.07 14.78
N MET A 374 -2.12 -37.89 13.83
CA MET A 374 -2.39 -37.23 12.57
C MET A 374 -1.95 -38.07 11.36
N VAL A 375 -2.83 -38.18 10.37
CA VAL A 375 -2.47 -38.61 9.01
C VAL A 375 -2.61 -37.45 8.05
N TYR A 376 -1.85 -37.46 6.95
CA TYR A 376 -1.84 -36.38 5.97
C TYR A 376 -1.88 -36.92 4.54
N ALA A 377 -2.62 -36.23 3.67
CA ALA A 377 -2.59 -36.42 2.23
C ALA A 377 -2.68 -35.07 1.49
N ASP A 378 -2.01 -34.95 0.35
CA ASP A 378 -2.03 -33.73 -0.47
C ASP A 378 -3.43 -33.43 -1.03
N GLY A 379 -4.16 -34.45 -1.46
CA GLY A 379 -5.53 -34.36 -1.99
C GLY A 379 -5.71 -33.66 -3.34
N TYR A 380 -4.87 -32.68 -3.69
CA TYR A 380 -4.92 -31.93 -4.95
C TYR A 380 -3.56 -31.31 -5.34
N THR A 381 -3.46 -30.82 -6.58
CA THR A 381 -2.30 -30.02 -7.06
C THR A 381 -2.63 -28.53 -7.13
N GLU A 382 -1.62 -27.67 -7.04
CA GLU A 382 -1.78 -26.21 -7.18
C GLU A 382 -1.82 -25.72 -8.64
N LYS A 383 -1.53 -26.59 -9.61
CA LYS A 383 -1.24 -26.21 -11.00
C LYS A 383 -2.44 -26.27 -11.93
N SER A 384 -3.55 -26.86 -11.48
CA SER A 384 -4.69 -27.17 -12.32
C SER A 384 -5.97 -27.30 -11.49
N ASP A 385 -7.08 -26.86 -12.07
CA ASP A 385 -8.42 -27.09 -11.53
C ASP A 385 -8.96 -28.49 -11.90
N VAL A 386 -8.20 -29.27 -12.66
CA VAL A 386 -8.53 -30.67 -12.99
C VAL A 386 -8.22 -31.55 -11.79
N ALA A 387 -9.21 -32.36 -11.38
CA ALA A 387 -9.06 -33.34 -10.30
C ALA A 387 -7.97 -34.38 -10.61
N ASP A 388 -7.15 -34.69 -9.59
CA ASP A 388 -6.14 -35.73 -9.66
C ASP A 388 -6.65 -36.97 -8.91
N GLU A 389 -7.12 -37.97 -9.68
CA GLU A 389 -7.71 -39.19 -9.13
C GLU A 389 -6.73 -39.99 -8.24
N VAL A 390 -5.42 -39.86 -8.47
CA VAL A 390 -4.41 -40.55 -7.66
C VAL A 390 -4.33 -39.89 -6.28
N LEU A 391 -4.30 -38.56 -6.23
CA LEU A 391 -4.26 -37.82 -4.96
C LEU A 391 -5.57 -37.93 -4.17
N ILE A 392 -6.71 -38.05 -4.86
CA ILE A 392 -8.00 -38.33 -4.22
C ILE A 392 -7.98 -39.74 -3.59
N ALA A 393 -7.50 -40.75 -4.32
CA ALA A 393 -7.42 -42.11 -3.80
C ALA A 393 -6.43 -42.26 -2.63
N GLU A 394 -5.37 -41.45 -2.57
CA GLU A 394 -4.45 -41.39 -1.42
C GLU A 394 -5.11 -40.77 -0.18
N ALA A 395 -6.06 -39.85 -0.36
CA ALA A 395 -6.70 -39.12 0.72
C ALA A 395 -7.89 -39.85 1.38
N LEU A 396 -8.47 -40.85 0.71
CA LEU A 396 -9.59 -41.69 1.17
C LEU A 396 -9.10 -42.94 1.89
#